data_AF-A0A8H4Y1J1-F1
#
_entry.id   AF-A0A8H4Y1J1-F1
#
_cell.length_a   1.000
_cell.length_b   1.000
_cell.length_c   1.000
_cell.angle_alpha   90.00
_cell.angle_beta   90.00
_cell.angle_gamma   90.00
#
_symmetry.space_group_name_H-M   'P 1'
#
loop_
_entity.id
_entity.type
_entity.pdbx_description
1 polymer ?
#
loop_
_entity_poly.entity_id
_entity_poly.type
_entity_poly.pdbx_seq_one_letter_code
_entity_poly.pdbx_strand_id
1 'polypeptide(L)'
;MVILQTHTLSDWKPKQAKSETLVSQLENDKFDKDDMLQEGLLEAVDKHAVYVRVVDQTSRSYNETVVEDGLLYLQTTPNDFGVNISQVASDLINIL
;
A
#
# COMPACT_ATOMS: atom_id res chain seq x y z
N MET A 1 -26.37 -31.39 9.03
CA MET A 1 -25.29 -30.65 9.70
C MET A 1 -24.39 -30.10 8.62
N VAL A 2 -24.57 -28.84 8.24
CA VAL A 2 -23.78 -28.19 7.17
C VAL A 2 -22.55 -27.59 7.83
N ILE A 3 -21.38 -28.15 7.56
CA ILE A 3 -20.11 -27.56 7.96
C ILE A 3 -19.81 -26.48 6.94
N LEU A 4 -20.12 -25.23 7.27
CA LEU A 4 -19.62 -24.08 6.54
C LEU A 4 -18.12 -24.02 6.79
N GLN A 5 -17.31 -24.36 5.77
CA GLN A 5 -15.86 -24.16 5.80
C GLN A 5 -15.59 -22.65 5.88
N THR A 6 -15.26 -22.17 7.08
CA THR A 6 -14.59 -20.89 7.27
C THR A 6 -13.23 -20.98 6.57
N HIS A 7 -13.14 -20.47 5.34
CA HIS A 7 -11.85 -20.18 4.74
C HIS A 7 -11.26 -19.03 5.55
N THR A 8 -10.34 -19.35 6.47
CA THR A 8 -9.51 -18.34 7.11
C THR A 8 -8.63 -17.71 6.03
N LEU A 9 -8.49 -16.38 6.06
CA LEU A 9 -7.63 -15.61 5.15
C LEU A 9 -6.14 -16.05 5.18
N SER A 10 -5.77 -17.01 6.04
CA SER A 10 -4.45 -17.62 6.17
C SER A 10 -3.94 -18.32 4.91
N ASP A 11 -4.84 -18.76 4.02
CA ASP A 11 -4.46 -19.51 2.80
C ASP A 11 -4.30 -18.60 1.57
N TRP A 12 -4.60 -17.30 1.71
CA TRP A 12 -4.35 -16.33 0.65
C TRP A 12 -2.85 -16.04 0.57
N LYS A 13 -2.17 -16.66 -0.38
CA LYS A 13 -0.88 -16.15 -0.86
C LYS A 13 -1.18 -15.01 -1.82
N PRO A 14 -0.87 -13.73 -1.50
CA PRO A 14 -1.01 -12.68 -2.47
C PRO A 14 -0.09 -13.02 -3.65
N LYS A 15 -0.69 -13.43 -4.77
CA LYS A 15 0.00 -13.35 -6.05
C LYS A 15 0.46 -11.90 -6.17
N GLN A 16 1.75 -11.67 -6.41
CA GLN A 16 2.30 -10.33 -6.57
C GLN A 16 1.39 -9.54 -7.52
N ALA A 17 0.55 -8.68 -6.95
CA ALA A 17 -0.38 -7.86 -7.70
C ALA A 17 0.36 -6.55 -7.93
N LYS A 18 0.70 -6.28 -9.19
CA LYS A 18 1.29 -5.00 -9.56
C LYS A 18 0.21 -3.93 -9.33
N SER A 19 0.37 -3.13 -8.30
CA SER A 19 -0.50 -1.97 -8.08
C SER A 19 -0.15 -0.91 -9.13
N GLU A 20 -0.99 -0.77 -10.15
CA GLU A 20 -0.78 0.21 -11.22
C GLU A 20 -0.68 1.63 -10.67
N THR A 21 -1.42 1.95 -9.60
CA THR A 21 -1.42 3.28 -9.00
C THR A 21 -0.14 3.59 -8.23
N LEU A 22 0.46 2.60 -7.56
CA LEU A 22 1.79 2.77 -6.96
C LEU A 22 2.84 3.02 -8.03
N VAL A 23 2.80 2.26 -9.13
CA VAL A 23 3.77 2.42 -10.23
C VAL A 23 3.64 3.80 -10.86
N SER A 24 2.43 4.25 -11.16
CA SER A 24 2.22 5.60 -11.70
C SER A 24 2.69 6.69 -10.74
N GLN A 25 2.55 6.50 -9.43
CA GLN A 25 3.06 7.46 -8.46
C GLN A 25 4.60 7.51 -8.48
N LEU A 26 5.27 6.36 -8.46
CA LEU A 26 6.73 6.29 -8.55
C LEU A 26 7.27 6.94 -9.83
N GLU A 27 6.58 6.77 -10.96
CA GLU A 27 6.90 7.41 -12.23
C GLU A 27 6.70 8.94 -12.17
N ASN A 28 5.59 9.41 -11.58
CA ASN A 28 5.31 10.83 -11.42
C ASN A 28 6.36 11.53 -10.55
N ASP A 29 6.78 10.83 -9.50
CA ASP A 29 7.78 11.28 -8.53
C ASP A 29 9.23 11.10 -9.04
N LYS A 30 9.40 10.51 -10.23
CA LYS A 30 10.68 10.31 -10.92
C LYS A 30 11.68 9.49 -10.11
N PHE A 31 11.20 8.47 -9.41
CA PHE A 31 12.04 7.52 -8.67
C PHE A 31 13.09 6.88 -9.60
N ASP A 32 12.81 6.72 -10.90
CA ASP A 32 13.76 6.18 -11.90
C ASP A 32 15.01 7.06 -12.11
N LYS A 33 15.01 8.29 -11.63
CA LYS A 33 16.06 9.29 -11.85
C LYS A 33 16.62 9.89 -10.55
N ASP A 34 16.10 9.49 -9.41
CA ASP A 34 16.49 10.02 -8.11
C ASP A 34 16.96 8.89 -7.20
N ASP A 35 18.28 8.74 -7.10
CA ASP A 35 18.91 7.68 -6.31
C ASP A 35 18.59 7.83 -4.80
N MET A 36 18.45 9.06 -4.30
CA MET A 36 18.12 9.30 -2.88
C MET A 36 16.71 8.82 -2.55
N LEU A 37 15.74 9.04 -3.45
CA LEU A 37 14.38 8.53 -3.26
C LEU A 37 14.33 7.00 -3.32
N GLN A 38 15.11 6.38 -4.21
CA GLN A 38 15.22 4.92 -4.27
C GLN A 38 15.81 4.35 -2.99
N GLU A 39 16.92 4.91 -2.51
CA GLU A 39 17.57 4.49 -1.27
C GLU A 39 16.64 4.69 -0.07
N GLY A 40 16.01 5.86 0.07
CA GLY A 40 15.05 6.13 1.15
C GLY A 40 13.89 5.14 1.16
N LEU A 41 13.35 4.76 0.00
CA LEU A 41 12.30 3.74 -0.10
C LEU A 41 12.80 2.35 0.32
N LEU A 42 14.00 1.96 -0.10
CA LEU A 42 14.58 0.67 0.25
C LEU A 42 14.93 0.58 1.74
N GLU A 43 15.36 1.69 2.35
CA GLU A 43 15.63 1.78 3.78
C GLU A 43 14.34 1.75 4.61
N ALA A 44 13.31 2.49 4.20
CA ALA A 44 12.03 2.52 4.89
C ALA A 44 11.26 1.19 4.75
N VAL A 45 11.38 0.50 3.61
CA VAL A 45 10.66 -0.74 3.28
C VAL A 45 11.62 -1.93 3.20
N ASP A 46 12.35 -2.18 4.29
CA ASP A 46 13.41 -3.20 4.37
C ASP A 46 12.92 -4.65 4.15
N LYS A 47 11.63 -4.91 4.34
CA LYS A 47 10.99 -6.20 4.06
C LYS A 47 10.55 -6.35 2.60
N HIS A 48 10.75 -5.32 1.78
CA HIS A 48 10.49 -5.31 0.34
C HIS A 48 9.06 -5.75 -0.02
N ALA A 49 8.08 -5.35 0.80
CA ALA A 49 6.70 -5.75 0.65
C ALA A 49 5.74 -4.57 0.82
N VAL A 50 4.73 -4.56 -0.05
CA VAL A 50 3.66 -3.57 -0.07
C VAL A 50 2.33 -4.30 0.14
N TYR A 51 1.49 -3.77 1.02
CA TYR A 51 0.17 -4.30 1.32
C TYR A 51 -0.91 -3.26 1.09
N VAL A 52 -2.03 -3.69 0.54
CA VAL A 52 -3.27 -2.91 0.54
C VAL A 52 -4.13 -3.43 1.68
N ARG A 53 -4.57 -2.55 2.59
CA ARG A 53 -5.42 -2.94 3.72
C ARG A 53 -6.60 -1.98 3.88
N VAL A 54 -7.68 -2.49 4.45
CA VAL A 54 -8.80 -1.66 4.89
C VAL A 54 -8.73 -1.55 6.41
N VAL A 55 -8.71 -0.33 6.93
CA VAL A 55 -8.60 -0.01 8.36
C VAL A 55 -9.84 0.76 8.81
N ASP A 56 -10.10 0.78 10.11
CA ASP A 56 -11.29 1.45 10.65
C ASP A 56 -11.23 2.97 10.45
N GLN A 57 -10.04 3.56 10.54
CA GLN A 57 -9.80 4.99 10.41
C GLN A 57 -8.44 5.25 9.77
N THR A 58 -8.37 6.36 9.04
CA THR A 58 -7.15 6.92 8.44
C THR A 58 -6.94 8.34 8.94
N SER A 59 -5.70 8.82 9.00
CA SER A 59 -5.41 10.23 9.39
C SER A 59 -5.77 11.22 8.29
N ARG A 60 -6.04 10.73 7.08
CA ARG A 60 -6.41 11.50 5.89
C ARG A 60 -7.70 11.00 5.28
N SER A 61 -8.27 11.83 4.40
CA SER A 61 -9.43 11.47 3.59
C SER A 61 -9.06 10.43 2.53
N TYR A 62 -9.98 9.50 2.29
CA TYR A 62 -9.94 8.47 1.24
C TYR A 62 -8.86 7.40 1.39
N ASN A 63 -7.59 7.78 1.35
CA ASN A 63 -6.46 6.88 1.30
C ASN A 63 -5.31 7.43 2.14
N GLU A 64 -4.46 6.53 2.64
CA GLU A 64 -3.29 6.88 3.43
C GLU A 64 -2.15 5.91 3.10
N THR A 65 -0.97 6.46 2.90
CA THR A 65 0.27 5.69 2.77
C THR A 65 1.01 5.72 4.09
N VAL A 66 1.35 4.56 4.66
CA VAL A 66 2.13 4.46 5.91
C VAL A 66 3.20 3.39 5.80
N VAL A 67 4.33 3.59 6.48
CA VAL A 67 5.35 2.56 6.68
C VAL A 67 5.29 2.09 8.13
N GLU A 68 5.07 0.79 8.33
CA GLU A 68 5.02 0.17 9.66
C GLU A 68 5.84 -1.11 9.64
N ASP A 69 6.77 -1.25 10.61
CA ASP A 69 7.67 -2.41 10.73
C ASP A 69 8.36 -2.78 9.39
N GLY A 70 8.82 -1.80 8.60
CA GLY A 70 9.50 -2.07 7.33
C GLY A 70 8.59 -2.51 6.18
N LEU A 71 7.27 -2.38 6.34
CA LEU A 71 6.26 -2.68 5.33
C LEU A 71 5.56 -1.40 4.87
N LEU A 72 5.35 -1.26 3.57
CA LEU A 72 4.55 -0.19 3.01
C LEU A 72 3.07 -0.60 2.98
N TYR A 73 2.22 0.16 3.66
CA TYR A 73 0.77 -0.01 3.63
C TYR A 73 0.11 1.11 2.84
N LEU A 74 -0.69 0.70 1.87
CA LEU A 74 -1.66 1.52 1.16
C LEU A 74 -3.02 1.24 1.81
N GLN A 75 -3.48 2.12 2.68
CA GLN A 75 -4.67 1.88 3.49
C GLN A 75 -5.82 2.83 3.17
N THR A 76 -7.04 2.35 3.36
CA THR A 76 -8.28 3.09 3.17
C THR A 76 -9.31 2.64 4.21
N THR A 77 -10.43 3.35 4.32
CA THR A 77 -11.55 2.93 5.17
C THR A 77 -12.62 2.20 4.34
N PRO A 78 -13.51 1.40 4.96
CA PRO A 78 -14.58 0.74 4.22
C PRO A 78 -15.48 1.69 3.42
N ASN A 79 -15.69 2.91 3.93
CA ASN A 79 -16.56 3.91 3.30
C ASN A 79 -15.95 4.53 2.04
N ASP A 80 -14.62 4.59 1.98
CA ASP A 80 -13.87 5.20 0.88
C ASP A 80 -13.19 4.16 0.00
N PHE A 81 -13.45 2.87 0.22
CA PHE A 81 -12.85 1.81 -0.56
C PHE A 81 -13.18 1.96 -2.05
N GLY A 82 -12.13 2.14 -2.85
CA GLY A 82 -12.26 2.35 -4.29
C GLY A 82 -12.45 3.81 -4.72
N VAL A 83 -12.44 4.75 -3.78
CA VAL A 83 -12.51 6.20 -4.06
C VAL A 83 -11.10 6.75 -4.25
N ASN A 84 -10.90 7.56 -5.30
CA ASN A 84 -9.64 8.24 -5.59
C ASN A 84 -8.41 7.30 -5.57
N ILE A 85 -8.57 6.07 -6.07
CA ILE A 85 -7.53 5.01 -6.02
C ILE A 85 -6.22 5.47 -6.67
N SER A 86 -6.29 6.33 -7.69
CA SER A 86 -5.11 6.91 -8.34
C SER A 86 -4.22 7.71 -7.40
N GLN A 87 -4.74 8.16 -6.25
CA GLN A 87 -4.03 8.93 -5.23
C GLN A 87 -3.62 8.09 -4.02
N VAL A 88 -3.82 6.76 -4.03
CA VAL A 88 -3.58 5.91 -2.86
C VAL A 88 -2.13 5.96 -2.35
N ALA A 89 -1.18 6.28 -3.22
CA ALA A 89 0.24 6.36 -2.92
C ALA A 89 0.79 7.80 -2.91
N SER A 90 -0.05 8.84 -3.05
CA SER A 90 0.40 10.23 -3.28
C SER A 90 1.28 10.80 -2.17
N ASP A 91 1.29 10.14 -1.02
CA ASP A 91 2.01 10.56 0.17
C ASP A 91 3.36 9.90 0.35
N LEU A 92 3.73 9.02 -0.58
CA LEU A 92 4.95 8.24 -0.48
C LEU A 92 6.18 9.13 -0.24
N ILE A 93 6.40 10.18 -1.02
CA ILE A 93 7.53 11.10 -0.80
C ILE A 93 7.53 11.71 0.60
N ASN A 94 6.36 12.02 1.16
CA ASN A 94 6.28 12.72 2.44
C ASN A 94 6.66 11.84 3.64
N ILE A 95 6.70 10.51 3.45
CA ILE A 95 6.98 9.53 4.51
C ILE A 95 8.33 8.84 4.34
N LEU A 96 9.06 9.15 3.28
CA LEU A 96 10.45 8.74 3.03
C LEU A 96 11.40 9.83 3.54
#